data_AF-A0A955KXF9-F1
#
_entry.id   AF-A0A955KXF9-F1
#
_cell.length_a   1.000
_cell.length_b   1.000
_cell.length_c   1.000
_cell.angle_alpha   90.00
_cell.angle_beta   90.00
_cell.angle_gamma   90.00
#
_symmetry.space_group_name_H-M   'P 1'
#
loop_
_entity.id
_entity.type
_entity.pdbx_description
1 polymer ?
#
loop_
_entity_poly.entity_id
_entity_poly.type
_entity_poly.pdbx_seq_one_letter_code
_entity_poly.pdbx_strand_id
1 'polypeptide(L)'
;MTRKYSGFTLVEMLIVMGILSVLMAIGVSVARFAVQRANNIQHQSAVDQMFQALQSYYTDNREYPTIGDGTSTDFVDFETALGTGGVLDQYVDANFDGGAAARYYYFVDNTSNSPQAFLVCVSFSEPTAITNDDQGGYCHGNGFGDGDVTGGEPITTKEIAAVTFQELVEDQSAAAATSDWDGATQSWGGVSE
;
A
#
# COMPACT_ATOMS: atom_id res chain seq x y z
N MET A 1 -21.69 3.74 -62.66
CA MET A 1 -21.36 2.55 -61.86
C MET A 1 -22.09 2.66 -60.53
N THR A 2 -23.19 1.94 -60.35
CA THR A 2 -23.99 1.95 -59.12
C THR A 2 -23.44 0.90 -58.16
N ARG A 3 -22.85 1.35 -57.05
CA ARG A 3 -22.33 0.49 -55.97
C ARG A 3 -23.51 -0.24 -55.32
N LYS A 4 -23.53 -1.57 -55.37
CA LYS A 4 -24.47 -2.38 -54.57
C LYS A 4 -24.04 -2.28 -53.11
N TYR A 5 -24.89 -1.71 -52.26
CA TYR A 5 -24.72 -1.79 -50.82
C TYR A 5 -25.11 -3.20 -50.36
N SER A 6 -24.11 -3.97 -49.96
CA SER A 6 -24.27 -5.23 -49.24
C SER A 6 -24.60 -4.90 -47.79
N GLY A 7 -25.85 -5.11 -47.37
CA GLY A 7 -26.27 -4.96 -45.97
C GLY A 7 -25.95 -6.22 -45.17
N PHE A 8 -25.51 -6.04 -43.93
CA PHE A 8 -25.31 -7.13 -42.97
C PHE A 8 -26.62 -7.88 -42.71
N THR A 9 -26.56 -9.21 -42.59
CA THR A 9 -27.75 -10.02 -42.28
C THR A 9 -28.04 -9.99 -40.77
N LEU A 10 -29.31 -10.10 -40.39
CA LEU A 10 -29.73 -10.13 -38.98
C LEU A 10 -29.07 -11.30 -38.22
N VAL A 11 -28.95 -12.45 -38.89
CA VAL A 11 -28.32 -13.66 -38.34
C VAL A 11 -26.83 -13.42 -38.03
N GLU A 12 -26.15 -12.67 -38.88
CA GLU A 12 -24.73 -12.36 -38.72
C GLU A 12 -24.48 -11.48 -37.50
N MET A 13 -25.33 -10.47 -37.27
CA MET A 13 -25.27 -9.69 -36.02
C MET A 13 -25.67 -10.51 -34.78
N LEU A 14 -26.57 -11.49 -34.90
CA LEU A 14 -26.95 -12.38 -33.80
C LEU A 14 -25.78 -13.27 -33.35
N ILE A 15 -25.07 -13.89 -34.30
CA ILE A 15 -23.91 -14.73 -33.99
C ILE A 15 -22.79 -13.90 -33.35
N VAL A 16 -22.52 -12.70 -33.88
CA VAL A 16 -21.48 -11.81 -33.36
C VAL A 16 -21.76 -11.43 -31.90
N MET A 17 -22.98 -11.01 -31.58
CA MET A 17 -23.34 -10.67 -30.20
C MET A 17 -23.29 -11.89 -29.27
N GLY A 18 -23.64 -13.07 -29.79
CA GLY A 18 -23.51 -14.34 -29.06
C GLY A 18 -22.06 -14.70 -28.72
N ILE A 19 -21.12 -14.47 -29.64
CA ILE A 19 -19.70 -14.71 -29.38
C ILE A 19 -19.14 -13.62 -28.44
N LEU A 20 -19.53 -12.35 -28.62
CA LEU A 20 -19.08 -11.25 -27.78
C LEU A 20 -19.49 -11.42 -26.32
N SER A 21 -20.70 -11.92 -26.04
CA SER A 21 -21.14 -12.14 -24.65
C SER A 21 -20.31 -13.20 -23.93
N VAL A 22 -19.93 -14.29 -24.63
CA VAL A 22 -19.06 -15.34 -24.09
C VAL A 22 -17.64 -14.79 -23.84
N LEU A 23 -17.09 -14.02 -24.79
CA LEU A 23 -15.77 -13.42 -24.63
C LEU A 23 -15.73 -12.39 -23.49
N MET A 24 -16.76 -11.56 -23.35
CA MET A 24 -16.85 -10.59 -22.25
C MET A 24 -16.92 -11.29 -20.89
N ALA A 25 -17.70 -12.37 -20.77
CA ALA A 25 -17.81 -13.11 -19.51
C ALA A 25 -16.45 -13.63 -19.00
N ILE A 26 -15.62 -14.16 -19.90
CA ILE A 26 -14.26 -14.64 -19.56
C ILE A 26 -13.28 -13.47 -19.40
N GLY A 27 -13.41 -12.43 -20.23
CA GLY A 27 -12.51 -11.28 -20.21
C GLY A 27 -12.54 -10.49 -18.90
N VAL A 28 -13.73 -10.34 -18.30
CA VAL A 28 -13.88 -9.55 -17.05
C VAL A 28 -13.16 -10.20 -15.87
N SER A 29 -13.17 -11.53 -15.73
CA SER A 29 -12.53 -12.20 -14.60
C SER A 29 -11.00 -12.10 -14.66
N VAL A 30 -10.41 -12.27 -15.85
CA VAL A 30 -8.96 -12.13 -16.06
C VAL A 30 -8.51 -10.69 -15.85
N ALA A 31 -9.30 -9.72 -16.32
CA ALA A 31 -8.98 -8.31 -16.14
C ALA A 31 -8.88 -7.91 -14.66
N ARG A 32 -9.76 -8.42 -13.79
CA ARG A 32 -9.74 -8.13 -12.34
C ARG A 32 -8.45 -8.61 -11.68
N PHE A 33 -8.01 -9.83 -11.98
CA PHE A 33 -6.77 -10.37 -11.42
C PHE A 33 -5.53 -9.59 -11.89
N ALA A 34 -5.51 -9.17 -13.16
CA ALA A 34 -4.42 -8.35 -13.69
C ALA A 34 -4.33 -6.97 -13.01
N VAL A 35 -5.48 -6.33 -12.75
CA VAL A 35 -5.54 -5.04 -12.03
C VAL A 35 -5.08 -5.20 -10.58
N GLN A 36 -5.55 -6.21 -9.86
CA GLN A 36 -5.12 -6.49 -8.48
C GLN A 36 -3.60 -6.68 -8.40
N ARG A 37 -3.02 -7.47 -9.30
CA ARG A 37 -1.57 -7.66 -9.34
C ARG A 37 -0.82 -6.36 -9.64
N ALA A 38 -1.35 -5.51 -10.53
CA ALA A 38 -0.76 -4.22 -10.83
C ALA A 38 -0.76 -3.31 -9.58
N ASN A 39 -1.87 -3.26 -8.84
CA ASN A 39 -1.97 -2.50 -7.59
C ASN A 39 -0.97 -3.01 -6.55
N ASN A 40 -0.85 -4.32 -6.35
CA ASN A 40 0.12 -4.88 -5.39
C ASN A 40 1.56 -4.49 -5.74
N ILE A 41 1.92 -4.47 -7.03
CA ILE A 41 3.24 -4.01 -7.48
C ILE A 41 3.43 -2.51 -7.19
N GLN A 42 2.39 -1.69 -7.36
CA GLN A 42 2.45 -0.26 -7.02
C GLN A 42 2.65 -0.06 -5.51
N HIS A 43 1.90 -0.77 -4.67
CA HIS A 43 2.07 -0.73 -3.22
C HIS A 43 3.48 -1.15 -2.78
N GLN A 44 4.02 -2.23 -3.35
CA GLN A 44 5.41 -2.65 -3.11
C GLN A 44 6.39 -1.55 -3.50
N SER A 45 6.22 -0.94 -4.68
CA SER A 45 7.08 0.16 -5.13
C SER A 45 6.98 1.38 -4.23
N ALA A 46 5.80 1.70 -3.71
CA ALA A 46 5.60 2.82 -2.79
C ALA A 46 6.35 2.58 -1.48
N VAL A 47 6.19 1.41 -0.85
CA VAL A 47 6.92 1.05 0.36
C VAL A 47 8.44 1.04 0.13
N ASP A 48 8.90 0.57 -1.03
CA ASP A 48 10.32 0.61 -1.40
C ASP A 48 10.86 2.05 -1.53
N GLN A 49 10.06 3.00 -2.04
CA GLN A 49 10.41 4.42 -2.05
C GLN A 49 10.50 4.99 -0.63
N MET A 50 9.56 4.63 0.25
CA MET A 50 9.58 5.05 1.66
C MET A 50 10.81 4.52 2.39
N PHE A 51 11.17 3.25 2.14
CA PHE A 51 12.38 2.65 2.68
C PHE A 51 13.63 3.45 2.28
N GLN A 52 13.73 3.87 1.01
CA GLN A 52 14.85 4.68 0.53
C GLN A 52 14.86 6.07 1.18
N ALA A 53 13.70 6.72 1.33
CA ALA A 53 13.58 8.01 2.00
C ALA A 53 14.04 7.92 3.47
N LEU A 54 13.57 6.91 4.20
CA LEU A 54 13.98 6.66 5.59
C LEU A 54 15.47 6.34 5.71
N GLN A 55 16.04 5.61 4.74
CA GLN A 55 17.48 5.33 4.74
C GLN A 55 18.33 6.60 4.50
N SER A 56 17.86 7.51 3.65
CA SER A 56 18.45 8.83 3.46
C SER A 56 18.35 9.67 4.73
N TYR A 57 17.17 9.70 5.37
CA TYR A 57 16.97 10.38 6.67
C TYR A 57 17.96 9.88 7.72
N TYR A 58 18.13 8.56 7.83
CA TYR A 58 19.07 7.96 8.78
C TYR A 58 20.52 8.35 8.49
N THR A 59 20.89 8.54 7.22
CA THR A 59 22.26 8.94 6.85
C THR A 59 22.60 10.32 7.41
N ASP A 60 21.62 11.22 7.47
CA ASP A 60 21.80 12.58 7.96
C ASP A 60 21.63 12.68 9.49
N ASN A 61 20.65 11.97 10.05
CA ASN A 61 20.25 12.11 11.45
C ASN A 61 20.79 11.01 12.39
N ARG A 62 21.28 9.89 11.83
CA ARG A 62 21.80 8.71 12.55
C ARG A 62 20.81 7.95 13.41
N GLU A 63 19.53 8.25 13.25
CA GLU A 63 18.41 7.55 13.86
C GLU A 63 17.21 7.63 12.91
N TYR A 64 16.25 6.74 13.09
CA TYR A 64 14.97 6.83 12.39
C TYR A 64 14.01 7.78 13.11
N PRO A 65 13.03 8.38 12.41
CA PRO A 65 12.00 9.17 13.06
C PRO A 65 11.28 8.38 14.15
N THR A 66 11.17 8.92 15.36
CA THR A 66 10.38 8.28 16.41
C THR A 66 8.89 8.49 16.15
N ILE A 67 8.06 7.53 16.56
CA ILE A 67 6.61 7.72 16.48
C ILE A 67 6.21 8.72 17.55
N GLY A 68 5.59 9.81 17.13
CA GLY A 68 5.21 10.89 18.03
C GLY A 68 4.14 10.44 19.02
N ASP A 69 4.42 10.58 20.32
CA ASP A 69 3.45 10.35 21.41
C ASP A 69 2.62 11.60 21.76
N GLY A 70 2.69 12.64 20.91
CA GLY A 70 2.13 13.96 21.15
C GLY A 70 3.10 14.95 21.81
N THR A 71 4.31 14.53 22.19
CA THR A 71 5.37 15.40 22.72
C THR A 71 6.60 15.52 21.81
N SER A 72 6.92 14.47 21.04
CA SER A 72 7.77 14.56 19.84
C SER A 72 6.91 14.59 18.58
N THR A 73 7.36 15.30 17.55
CA THR A 73 6.60 15.53 16.31
C THR A 73 7.25 14.87 15.10
N ASP A 74 8.15 13.90 15.31
CA ASP A 74 8.96 13.42 14.20
C ASP A 74 8.10 12.61 13.22
N PHE A 75 7.43 11.55 13.67
CA PHE A 75 6.54 10.76 12.81
C PHE A 75 5.19 10.47 13.49
N VAL A 76 4.25 11.40 13.38
CA VAL A 76 2.89 11.22 13.95
C VAL A 76 2.01 10.40 13.00
N ASP A 77 2.00 10.78 11.74
CA ASP A 77 1.26 10.14 10.66
C ASP A 77 2.00 10.38 9.33
N PHE A 78 1.60 9.68 8.28
CA PHE A 78 2.25 9.79 6.98
C PHE A 78 1.96 11.15 6.32
N GLU A 79 0.78 11.72 6.53
CA GLU A 79 0.40 13.03 5.98
C GLU A 79 1.36 14.14 6.46
N THR A 80 1.63 14.17 7.76
CA THR A 80 2.49 15.17 8.40
C THR A 80 3.96 14.87 8.14
N ALA A 81 4.37 13.60 8.19
CA ALA A 81 5.77 13.23 8.00
C ALA A 81 6.26 13.48 6.56
N LEU A 82 5.41 13.22 5.56
CA LEU A 82 5.73 13.41 4.14
C LEU A 82 5.25 14.77 3.59
N GLY A 83 4.37 15.46 4.32
CA GLY A 83 3.89 16.79 3.96
C GLY A 83 4.96 17.88 4.08
N THR A 84 4.65 19.06 3.57
CA THR A 84 5.59 20.19 3.56
C THR A 84 6.09 20.54 4.96
N GLY A 85 7.41 20.52 5.16
CA GLY A 85 8.06 20.76 6.44
C GLY A 85 8.05 19.56 7.40
N GLY A 86 7.53 18.41 6.97
CA GLY A 86 7.62 17.14 7.67
C GLY A 86 9.04 16.55 7.68
N VAL A 87 9.28 15.58 8.55
CA VAL A 87 10.63 14.98 8.70
C VAL A 87 11.12 14.25 7.46
N LEU A 88 10.21 13.75 6.62
CA LEU A 88 10.51 13.05 5.37
C LEU A 88 10.31 13.90 4.11
N ASP A 89 9.85 15.15 4.23
CA ASP A 89 9.56 16.05 3.09
C ASP A 89 10.72 16.14 2.09
N GLN A 90 11.94 16.33 2.60
CA GLN A 90 13.14 16.45 1.76
C GLN A 90 13.71 15.12 1.26
N TYR A 91 13.19 13.99 1.74
CA TYR A 91 13.73 12.65 1.48
C TYR A 91 12.83 11.81 0.59
N VAL A 92 11.53 12.11 0.53
CA VAL A 92 10.57 11.44 -0.34
C VAL A 92 10.52 12.11 -1.72
N ASP A 93 10.19 11.34 -2.76
CA ASP A 93 9.94 11.91 -4.08
C ASP A 93 8.67 12.77 -4.04
N ALA A 94 8.72 13.96 -4.64
CA ALA A 94 7.57 14.84 -4.78
C ALA A 94 6.40 14.21 -5.58
N ASN A 95 6.67 13.14 -6.34
CA ASN A 95 5.70 12.36 -7.09
C ASN A 95 5.43 10.99 -6.44
N PHE A 96 5.53 10.90 -5.11
CA PHE A 96 5.14 9.69 -4.38
C PHE A 96 3.73 9.26 -4.79
N ASP A 97 3.60 8.00 -5.19
CA ASP A 97 2.34 7.38 -5.57
C ASP A 97 2.18 6.07 -4.80
N GLY A 98 1.27 6.08 -3.82
CA GLY A 98 0.91 4.91 -3.01
C GLY A 98 0.13 3.85 -3.79
N GLY A 99 -0.28 4.13 -5.03
CA GLY A 99 -1.10 3.24 -5.84
C GLY A 99 -2.59 3.34 -5.50
N ALA A 100 -3.28 2.20 -5.49
CA ALA A 100 -4.69 2.11 -5.13
C ALA A 100 -4.95 2.44 -3.64
N ALA A 101 -6.20 2.47 -3.19
CA ALA A 101 -6.47 2.72 -1.78
C ALA A 101 -5.92 1.59 -0.89
N ALA A 102 -5.15 1.95 0.14
CA ALA A 102 -4.51 1.00 1.06
C ALA A 102 -4.18 1.66 2.40
N ARG A 103 -3.95 0.84 3.43
CA ARG A 103 -3.49 1.29 4.75
C ARG A 103 -2.00 1.07 4.89
N TYR A 104 -1.30 2.09 5.36
CA TYR A 104 0.13 2.05 5.65
C TYR A 104 0.39 2.07 7.15
N TYR A 105 1.45 1.37 7.54
CA TYR A 105 1.91 1.24 8.92
C TYR A 105 3.39 1.55 8.96
N TYR A 106 3.80 2.42 9.88
CA TYR A 106 5.18 2.68 10.18
C TYR A 106 5.48 2.21 11.60
N PHE A 107 6.36 1.23 11.72
CA PHE A 107 6.88 0.70 12.96
C PHE A 107 8.32 1.13 13.13
N VAL A 108 8.71 1.43 14.35
CA VAL A 108 10.07 1.80 14.72
C VAL A 108 10.32 1.36 16.15
N ASP A 109 11.56 1.00 16.48
CA ASP A 109 11.94 0.71 17.87
C ASP A 109 11.85 1.97 18.74
N ASN A 110 10.68 2.23 19.31
CA ASN A 110 10.45 3.34 20.23
C ASN A 110 10.95 3.06 21.65
N THR A 111 11.54 1.90 21.92
CA THR A 111 12.09 1.59 23.25
C THR A 111 13.47 2.22 23.45
N SER A 112 14.17 2.48 22.34
CA SER A 112 15.48 3.12 22.30
C SER A 112 15.37 4.63 22.12
N ASN A 113 16.21 5.41 22.82
CA ASN A 113 16.30 6.87 22.62
C ASN A 113 16.85 7.28 21.23
N SER A 114 17.38 6.33 20.47
CA SER A 114 17.90 6.54 19.11
C SER A 114 17.57 5.32 18.26
N PRO A 115 16.34 5.20 17.74
CA PRO A 115 15.90 4.03 16.99
C PRO A 115 16.82 3.73 15.80
N GLN A 116 17.24 2.47 15.68
CA GLN A 116 18.13 1.99 14.62
C GLN A 116 17.44 0.98 13.70
N ALA A 117 16.18 0.65 13.94
CA ALA A 117 15.42 -0.33 13.19
C ALA A 117 13.98 0.16 12.97
N PHE A 118 13.46 -0.05 11.76
CA PHE A 118 12.10 0.29 11.39
C PHE A 118 11.52 -0.73 10.40
N LEU A 119 10.19 -0.72 10.26
CA LEU A 119 9.44 -1.38 9.20
C LEU A 119 8.33 -0.45 8.68
N VAL A 120 8.19 -0.36 7.38
CA VAL A 120 7.02 0.21 6.71
C VAL A 120 6.24 -0.94 6.09
N CYS A 121 4.95 -1.03 6.39
CA CYS A 121 4.05 -2.04 5.85
C CYS A 121 2.86 -1.39 5.12
N VAL A 122 2.31 -2.10 4.14
CA VAL A 122 1.11 -1.71 3.39
C VAL A 122 0.18 -2.90 3.23
N SER A 123 -1.13 -2.68 3.40
CA SER A 123 -2.17 -3.67 3.05
C SER A 123 -2.41 -3.71 1.54
N PHE A 124 -2.70 -4.88 0.99
CA PHE A 124 -3.15 -5.00 -0.41
C PHE A 124 -4.66 -4.83 -0.58
N SER A 125 -5.38 -4.63 0.53
CA SER A 125 -6.80 -4.35 0.58
C SER A 125 -7.09 -2.87 0.84
N GLU A 126 -8.28 -2.46 0.41
CA GLU A 126 -8.82 -1.13 0.69
C GLU A 126 -8.99 -0.93 2.22
N PRO A 127 -8.87 0.31 2.72
CA PRO A 127 -8.86 0.60 4.16
C PRO A 127 -10.21 0.41 4.89
N THR A 128 -11.25 -0.10 4.21
CA THR A 128 -12.55 -0.42 4.83
C THR A 128 -12.56 -1.87 5.32
N ALA A 129 -12.35 -2.05 6.63
CA ALA A 129 -12.43 -3.30 7.39
C ALA A 129 -11.83 -4.52 6.68
N ILE A 130 -10.58 -4.83 7.06
CA ILE A 130 -9.87 -5.98 6.55
C ILE A 130 -10.62 -7.25 7.03
N THR A 131 -11.23 -7.97 6.09
CA THR A 131 -11.87 -9.26 6.30
C THR A 131 -10.85 -10.38 6.10
N ASN A 132 -11.09 -11.56 6.69
CA ASN A 132 -10.23 -12.75 6.51
C ASN A 132 -10.07 -13.21 5.03
N ASP A 133 -10.81 -12.61 4.10
CA ASP A 133 -10.73 -12.85 2.65
C ASP A 133 -9.76 -11.87 1.94
N ASP A 134 -9.05 -11.03 2.69
CA ASP A 134 -8.23 -9.97 2.11
C ASP A 134 -6.96 -10.44 1.42
N GLN A 135 -6.43 -9.54 0.61
CA GLN A 135 -5.08 -9.64 0.09
C GLN A 135 -4.17 -9.15 1.21
N GLY A 136 -3.19 -9.94 1.66
CA GLY A 136 -2.38 -9.62 2.84
C GLY A 136 -1.56 -8.33 2.71
N GLY A 137 -0.24 -8.40 2.75
CA GLY A 137 0.50 -7.16 2.67
C GLY A 137 1.97 -7.33 2.39
N TYR A 138 2.60 -6.18 2.30
CA TYR A 138 4.02 -6.06 2.04
C TYR A 138 4.66 -5.14 3.06
N CYS A 139 5.76 -5.61 3.65
CA CYS A 139 6.60 -4.85 4.56
C CYS A 139 8.00 -4.69 3.98
N HIS A 140 8.67 -3.59 4.33
CA HIS A 140 10.08 -3.37 4.07
C HIS A 140 10.70 -2.52 5.19
N GLY A 141 11.95 -2.82 5.53
CA GLY A 141 12.73 -2.13 6.52
C GLY A 141 13.92 -2.99 6.92
N ASN A 142 14.62 -2.55 7.95
CA ASN A 142 15.71 -3.30 8.57
C ASN A 142 15.31 -3.92 9.92
N GLY A 143 14.08 -3.69 10.41
CA GLY A 143 13.54 -4.26 11.65
C GLY A 143 12.92 -5.64 11.55
N PHE A 144 13.21 -6.42 10.49
CA PHE A 144 12.68 -7.79 10.38
C PHE A 144 13.28 -8.70 11.44
N GLY A 145 12.44 -9.51 12.08
CA GLY A 145 12.84 -10.41 13.15
C GLY A 145 13.02 -9.74 14.52
N ASP A 146 12.70 -8.45 14.62
CA ASP A 146 12.81 -7.66 15.84
C ASP A 146 11.42 -7.33 16.40
N GLY A 147 11.08 -7.92 17.55
CA GLY A 147 9.79 -7.72 18.21
C GLY A 147 9.66 -6.35 18.89
N ASP A 148 10.79 -5.69 19.19
CA ASP A 148 10.78 -4.36 19.80
C ASP A 148 10.36 -3.29 18.78
N VAL A 149 10.59 -3.54 17.49
CA VAL A 149 10.11 -2.68 16.38
C VAL A 149 8.59 -2.79 16.22
N THR A 150 8.04 -3.99 16.27
CA THR A 150 6.59 -4.22 16.07
C THR A 150 5.78 -4.10 17.35
N GLY A 151 6.43 -3.99 18.52
CA GLY A 151 5.77 -3.97 19.83
C GLY A 151 5.19 -5.34 20.24
N GLY A 152 5.62 -6.42 19.60
CA GLY A 152 5.01 -7.75 19.77
C GLY A 152 5.70 -8.84 18.96
N GLU A 153 4.90 -9.69 18.31
CA GLU A 153 5.43 -10.77 17.47
C GLU A 153 6.20 -10.19 16.27
N PRO A 154 7.43 -10.68 15.99
CA PRO A 154 8.27 -10.10 14.96
C PRO A 154 7.79 -10.47 13.56
N ILE A 155 7.76 -9.48 12.67
CA ILE A 155 7.57 -9.72 11.24
C ILE A 155 8.88 -10.22 10.65
N THR A 156 8.85 -11.36 9.95
CA THR A 156 10.08 -12.02 9.44
C THR A 156 10.18 -12.06 7.91
N THR A 157 9.07 -11.82 7.20
CA THR A 157 9.02 -11.85 5.73
C THR A 157 8.44 -10.55 5.18
N LYS A 158 8.86 -10.19 3.97
CA LYS A 158 8.37 -8.99 3.29
C LYS A 158 6.93 -9.16 2.82
N GLU A 159 6.65 -10.22 2.06
CA GLU A 159 5.30 -10.56 1.63
C GLU A 159 4.62 -11.43 2.70
N ILE A 160 3.41 -11.05 3.10
CA ILE A 160 2.66 -11.69 4.19
C ILE A 160 1.26 -12.03 3.66
N ALA A 161 0.81 -13.26 3.94
CA ALA A 161 -0.53 -13.69 3.60
C ALA A 161 -1.59 -13.02 4.50
N ALA A 162 -2.81 -12.89 3.99
CA ALA A 162 -3.94 -12.18 4.62
C ALA A 162 -4.07 -12.35 6.13
N VAL A 163 -4.33 -13.57 6.59
CA VAL A 163 -4.56 -13.90 7.99
C VAL A 163 -3.34 -13.56 8.86
N THR A 164 -2.14 -13.82 8.34
CA THR A 164 -0.89 -13.54 9.06
C THR A 164 -0.59 -12.04 9.10
N PHE A 165 -0.98 -11.28 8.07
CA PHE A 165 -0.82 -9.83 8.07
C PHE A 165 -1.70 -9.19 9.13
N GLN A 166 -2.94 -9.64 9.27
CA GLN A 166 -3.83 -9.18 10.33
C GLN A 166 -3.23 -9.43 11.73
N GLU A 167 -2.75 -10.64 11.99
CA GLU A 167 -2.18 -11.01 13.30
C GLU A 167 -0.86 -10.28 13.61
N LEU A 168 0.02 -10.10 12.62
CA LEU A 168 1.36 -9.54 12.83
C LEU A 168 1.44 -8.01 12.68
N VAL A 169 0.52 -7.39 11.94
CA VAL A 169 0.58 -5.97 11.58
C VAL A 169 -0.61 -5.20 12.13
N GLU A 170 -1.84 -5.63 11.84
CA GLU A 170 -3.04 -4.89 12.23
C GLU A 170 -3.29 -4.95 13.74
N ASP A 171 -3.18 -6.12 14.35
CA ASP A 171 -3.34 -6.28 15.80
C ASP A 171 -2.26 -5.50 16.58
N GLN A 172 -1.11 -5.24 15.95
CA GLN A 172 -0.01 -4.46 16.49
C GLN A 172 -0.04 -2.98 16.08
N SER A 173 -1.09 -2.53 15.38
CA SER A 173 -1.18 -1.16 14.84
C SER A 173 -1.11 -0.06 15.89
N ALA A 174 -1.39 -0.36 17.17
CA ALA A 174 -1.21 0.58 18.28
C ALA A 174 0.26 0.95 18.54
N ALA A 175 1.21 0.12 18.10
CA ALA A 175 2.65 0.40 18.13
C ALA A 175 3.16 1.10 16.86
N ALA A 176 2.28 1.34 15.88
CA ALA A 176 2.63 1.96 14.60
C ALA A 176 1.97 3.33 14.43
N ALA A 177 2.64 4.20 13.67
CA ALA A 177 1.94 5.31 13.02
C ALA A 177 1.17 4.74 11.82
N THR A 178 -0.11 5.09 11.70
CA THR A 178 -0.99 4.54 10.67
C THR A 178 -1.68 5.63 9.89
N SER A 179 -1.83 5.43 8.58
CA SER A 179 -2.54 6.34 7.70
C SER A 179 -3.10 5.60 6.50
N ASP A 180 -4.22 6.10 5.99
CA ASP A 180 -4.84 5.58 4.79
C ASP A 180 -4.40 6.40 3.58
N TRP A 181 -4.03 5.71 2.51
CA TRP A 181 -3.77 6.33 1.22
C TRP A 181 -5.04 6.26 0.38
N ASP A 182 -5.48 7.42 -0.11
CA ASP A 182 -6.55 7.51 -1.11
C ASP A 182 -5.95 7.55 -2.51
N GLY A 183 -6.04 6.42 -3.21
CA GLY A 183 -5.54 6.29 -4.59
C GLY A 183 -6.29 7.15 -5.63
N ALA A 184 -7.49 7.66 -5.31
CA ALA A 184 -8.25 8.52 -6.22
C ALA A 184 -7.79 9.98 -6.13
N THR A 185 -7.50 10.47 -4.93
CA THR A 185 -7.02 11.84 -4.69
C THR A 185 -5.49 11.93 -4.60
N GLN A 186 -4.79 10.79 -4.56
CA GLN A 186 -3.36 10.67 -4.33
C GLN A 186 -2.93 11.44 -3.08
N SER A 187 -3.63 11.19 -1.98
CA SER A 187 -3.40 11.89 -0.72
C SER A 187 -3.49 10.95 0.47
N TRP A 188 -2.78 11.33 1.53
CA TRP A 188 -2.87 10.70 2.84
C TRP A 188 -4.10 11.20 3.57
N GLY A 189 -4.73 10.32 4.32
CA GLY A 189 -5.83 10.64 5.23
C GLY A 189 -5.74 9.84 6.53
N GLY A 190 -6.58 10.22 7.48
CA GLY A 190 -6.75 9.46 8.71
C GLY A 190 -7.34 8.08 8.47
N VAL A 191 -7.15 7.20 9.43
CA VAL A 191 -7.65 5.83 9.44
C VAL A 191 -9.19 5.81 9.38
N SER A 192 -9.78 5.26 8.32
CA SER A 192 -11.23 5.07 8.23
C SER A 192 -11.69 3.89 9.10
N GLU A 193 -12.72 4.13 9.93
CA GLU A 193 -13.42 3.14 10.77
C GLU A 193 -14.28 2.15 9.96
#